data_AF-A0A2S4Z0U3-F1
#
_entry.id   AF-A0A2S4Z0U3-F1
#
_cell.length_a   1.000
_cell.length_b   1.000
_cell.length_c   1.000
_cell.angle_alpha   90.00
_cell.angle_beta   90.00
_cell.angle_gamma   90.00
#
_symmetry.space_group_name_H-M   'P 1'
#
loop_
_entity.id
_entity.type
_entity.pdbx_description
1 polymer ?
#
loop_
_entity_poly.entity_id
_entity_poly.type
_entity_poly.pdbx_seq_one_letter_code
_entity_poly.pdbx_strand_id
1 'polypeptide(L)'
;MSGLPGKIVAGSGWHTFKLTAANHSDQSLGKVQWLAAVDNDSASDNEKDWLSTYALLEYYNPETKRWESLADEIGNGIYFGETPLGPKQTVDIKLRVNITAKAPAGAGYTVGLGGYVDQEKSCEHSAFGYFEFTVLKPGSSNDNPGQAKPGKGQKPAGGKTPQGGAAEIPATGTLASTGSSSALPTIALVGGVAVVAGGGVIFAVRRRKAGGHAAA
;
A
#
# COMPACT_ATOMS: atom_id res chain seq x y z
N MET A 1 -11.73 2.18 -1.69
CA MET A 1 -11.10 3.51 -1.50
C MET A 1 -12.06 4.42 -0.78
N SER A 2 -11.55 5.40 -0.05
CA SER A 2 -12.37 6.36 0.69
C SER A 2 -11.68 7.71 0.85
N GLY A 3 -12.46 8.77 1.09
CA GLY A 3 -11.96 10.11 1.38
C GLY A 3 -11.64 10.97 0.16
N LEU A 4 -11.64 10.43 -1.05
CA LEU A 4 -11.44 11.23 -2.26
C LEU A 4 -12.66 12.16 -2.49
N PRO A 5 -12.45 13.47 -2.72
CA PRO A 5 -13.53 14.39 -3.07
C PRO A 5 -14.21 14.01 -4.39
N GLY A 6 -15.53 14.19 -4.49
CA GLY A 6 -16.28 13.94 -5.73
C GLY A 6 -16.05 15.01 -6.80
N LYS A 7 -15.59 16.20 -6.38
CA LYS A 7 -15.20 17.32 -7.24
C LYS A 7 -13.89 17.92 -6.76
N ILE A 8 -12.93 18.07 -7.66
CA ILE A 8 -11.61 18.66 -7.40
C ILE A 8 -11.42 19.85 -8.33
N VAL A 9 -11.10 21.02 -7.79
CA VAL A 9 -10.74 22.19 -8.61
C VAL A 9 -9.30 22.02 -9.08
N ALA A 10 -9.05 22.11 -10.39
CA ALA A 10 -7.70 22.11 -10.92
C ALA A 10 -6.88 23.25 -10.29
N GLY A 11 -5.71 22.93 -9.75
CA GLY A 11 -4.84 23.87 -9.03
C GLY A 11 -5.24 24.13 -7.58
N SER A 12 -6.17 23.37 -6.99
CA SER A 12 -6.58 23.53 -5.58
C SER A 12 -5.63 22.91 -4.55
N GLY A 13 -4.54 22.29 -4.98
CA GLY A 13 -3.55 21.65 -4.10
C GLY A 13 -3.85 20.19 -3.83
N TRP A 14 -3.33 19.69 -2.71
CA TRP A 14 -3.35 18.27 -2.35
C TRP A 14 -4.66 17.84 -1.70
N HIS A 15 -5.22 16.73 -2.18
CA HIS A 15 -6.40 16.05 -1.63
C HIS A 15 -6.03 14.65 -1.17
N THR A 16 -6.19 14.36 0.12
CA THR A 16 -5.85 13.05 0.68
C THR A 16 -6.98 12.06 0.54
N PHE A 17 -6.66 10.80 0.24
CA PHE A 17 -7.60 9.69 0.20
C PHE A 17 -6.90 8.40 0.65
N LYS A 18 -7.66 7.32 0.75
CA LYS A 18 -7.16 6.02 1.21
C LYS A 18 -7.44 4.90 0.23
N LEU A 19 -6.45 4.05 0.03
CA LEU A 19 -6.60 2.72 -0.54
C LEU A 19 -6.56 1.71 0.61
N THR A 20 -7.62 0.91 0.75
CA THR A 20 -7.76 -0.06 1.84
C THR A 20 -7.81 -1.45 1.26
N ALA A 21 -7.08 -2.37 1.87
CA ALA A 21 -7.21 -3.80 1.61
C ALA A 21 -7.44 -4.56 2.91
N ALA A 22 -8.31 -5.55 2.83
CA ALA A 22 -8.63 -6.42 3.96
C ALA A 22 -8.43 -7.87 3.53
N ASN A 23 -7.64 -8.60 4.31
CA ASN A 23 -7.58 -10.04 4.21
C ASN A 23 -8.67 -10.65 5.09
N HIS A 24 -9.70 -11.24 4.49
CA HIS A 24 -10.78 -11.87 5.23
C HIS A 24 -10.49 -13.33 5.60
N SER A 25 -9.38 -13.90 5.14
CA SER A 25 -9.00 -15.28 5.40
C SER A 25 -8.24 -15.45 6.73
N ASP A 26 -8.07 -16.70 7.14
CA ASP A 26 -7.26 -17.10 8.30
C ASP A 26 -5.79 -17.38 7.94
N GLN A 27 -5.43 -17.20 6.66
CA GLN A 27 -4.07 -17.41 6.15
C GLN A 27 -3.42 -16.08 5.81
N SER A 28 -2.09 -16.03 5.82
CA SER A 28 -1.36 -14.86 5.30
C SER A 28 -1.46 -14.82 3.78
N LEU A 29 -1.67 -13.63 3.20
CA LEU A 29 -1.65 -13.45 1.74
C LEU A 29 -0.23 -13.22 1.20
N GLY A 30 0.78 -13.21 2.07
CA GLY A 30 2.12 -12.79 1.69
C GLY A 30 2.18 -11.30 1.41
N LYS A 31 2.94 -10.90 0.39
CA LYS A 31 3.11 -9.49 0.02
C LYS A 31 2.06 -9.08 -1.02
N VAL A 32 1.27 -8.08 -0.67
CA VAL A 32 0.32 -7.43 -1.58
C VAL A 32 1.00 -6.23 -2.23
N GLN A 33 1.09 -6.23 -3.55
CA GLN A 33 1.63 -5.15 -4.37
C GLN A 33 0.56 -4.12 -4.69
N TRP A 34 0.91 -2.82 -4.62
CA TRP A 34 -0.01 -1.70 -4.75
C TRP A 34 0.19 -0.92 -6.05
N LEU A 35 -0.91 -0.65 -6.74
CA LEU A 35 -0.97 0.25 -7.88
C LEU A 35 -2.03 1.31 -7.61
N ALA A 36 -1.75 2.56 -7.99
CA ALA A 36 -2.75 3.62 -8.01
C ALA A 36 -2.56 4.50 -9.24
N ALA A 37 -3.66 4.94 -9.84
CA ALA A 37 -3.67 5.79 -11.00
C ALA A 37 -4.83 6.80 -10.93
N VAL A 38 -4.68 7.91 -11.65
CA VAL A 38 -5.72 8.91 -11.88
C VAL A 38 -5.69 9.24 -13.36
N ASP A 39 -6.84 9.17 -14.03
CA ASP A 39 -6.95 9.56 -15.43
C ASP A 39 -8.39 9.96 -15.82
N ASN A 40 -8.63 10.17 -17.11
CA ASN A 40 -9.96 10.36 -17.70
C ASN A 40 -10.19 9.37 -18.85
N ASP A 41 -11.42 9.32 -19.37
CA ASP A 41 -11.79 8.47 -20.51
C ASP A 41 -11.53 9.16 -21.86
N SER A 42 -10.48 9.98 -21.95
CA SER A 42 -10.13 10.65 -23.21
C SER A 42 -9.73 9.62 -24.26
N ALA A 43 -10.40 9.64 -25.41
CA ALA A 43 -10.06 8.81 -26.57
C ALA A 43 -9.01 9.47 -27.49
N SER A 44 -8.43 10.60 -27.06
CA SER A 44 -7.41 11.32 -27.82
C SER A 44 -6.05 10.62 -27.70
N ASP A 45 -5.27 10.60 -28.78
CA ASP A 45 -3.87 10.15 -28.74
C ASP A 45 -2.91 11.25 -28.22
N ASN A 46 -3.44 12.43 -27.90
CA ASN A 46 -2.66 13.55 -27.39
C ASN A 46 -2.66 13.54 -25.86
N GLU A 47 -1.49 13.29 -25.27
CA GLU A 47 -1.27 13.27 -23.81
C GLU A 47 -1.76 14.54 -23.09
N LYS A 48 -1.86 15.67 -23.78
CA LYS A 48 -2.39 16.92 -23.21
C LYS A 48 -3.88 16.85 -22.88
N ASP A 49 -4.61 15.89 -23.44
CA ASP A 49 -6.01 15.64 -23.16
C ASP A 49 -6.21 14.61 -22.04
N TRP A 50 -5.14 13.92 -21.63
CA TRP A 50 -5.18 12.92 -20.56
C TRP A 50 -5.05 13.60 -19.21
N LEU A 51 -5.85 13.16 -18.24
CA LEU A 51 -5.80 13.73 -16.90
C LEU A 51 -4.53 13.27 -16.15
N SER A 52 -4.05 12.06 -16.44
CA SER A 52 -2.82 11.49 -15.88
C SER A 52 -1.60 12.41 -16.05
N THR A 53 -1.48 13.10 -17.18
CA THR A 53 -0.43 14.10 -17.47
C THR A 53 -0.37 15.26 -16.46
N TYR A 54 -1.50 15.54 -15.80
CA TYR A 54 -1.64 16.68 -14.88
C TYR A 54 -1.91 16.24 -13.43
N ALA A 55 -1.94 14.94 -13.16
CA ALA A 55 -2.23 14.38 -11.85
C ALA A 55 -0.94 13.96 -11.15
N LEU A 56 -0.60 14.65 -10.08
CA LEU A 56 0.51 14.25 -9.21
C LEU A 56 -0.05 13.34 -8.12
N LEU A 57 0.52 12.14 -7.98
CA LEU A 57 0.13 11.16 -6.96
C LEU A 57 1.29 10.89 -6.03
N GLU A 58 0.99 10.88 -4.74
CA GLU A 58 1.95 10.53 -3.69
C GLU A 58 1.34 9.59 -2.67
N TYR A 59 2.15 8.70 -2.12
CA TYR A 59 1.79 7.89 -0.95
C TYR A 59 2.53 8.40 0.28
N TYR A 60 1.92 8.22 1.45
CA TYR A 60 2.59 8.51 2.71
C TYR A 60 3.39 7.30 3.16
N ASN A 61 4.71 7.41 3.12
CA ASN A 61 5.61 6.40 3.65
C ASN A 61 5.65 6.51 5.19
N PRO A 62 5.18 5.49 5.93
CA PRO A 62 5.12 5.55 7.39
C PRO A 62 6.50 5.43 8.06
N GLU A 63 7.50 4.88 7.37
CA GLU A 63 8.87 4.77 7.89
C GLU A 63 9.58 6.11 7.83
N THR A 64 9.58 6.73 6.65
CA THR A 64 10.26 8.01 6.42
C THR A 64 9.43 9.19 6.92
N LYS A 65 8.12 8.96 7.18
CA LYS A 65 7.12 9.97 7.58
C LYS A 65 6.96 11.09 6.54
N ARG A 66 7.20 10.77 5.27
CA ARG A 66 7.14 11.70 4.15
C ARG A 66 6.13 11.24 3.11
N TRP A 67 5.72 12.20 2.28
CA TRP A 67 5.01 11.90 1.06
C TRP A 67 6.02 11.63 -0.05
N GLU A 68 5.83 10.53 -0.77
CA GLU A 68 6.74 10.04 -1.80
C GLU A 68 5.97 9.89 -3.12
N SER A 69 6.59 10.37 -4.21
CA SER A 69 6.02 10.41 -5.56
C SER A 69 5.84 9.01 -6.12
N LEU A 70 4.62 8.67 -6.53
CA LEU A 70 4.38 7.39 -7.20
C LEU A 70 5.17 7.29 -8.51
N ALA A 71 5.34 8.40 -9.23
CA ALA A 71 6.10 8.40 -10.49
C ALA A 71 7.58 8.06 -10.26
N ASP A 72 8.16 8.53 -9.16
CA ASP A 72 9.57 8.28 -8.83
C ASP A 72 9.78 6.84 -8.36
N GLU A 73 8.79 6.28 -7.66
CA GLU A 73 8.85 4.95 -7.03
C GLU A 73 8.53 3.83 -8.01
N ILE A 74 7.60 4.07 -8.94
CA ILE A 74 7.22 3.10 -9.97
C ILE A 74 8.36 2.93 -10.98
N GLY A 75 9.07 4.00 -11.34
CA GLY A 75 10.09 3.97 -12.40
C GLY A 75 9.52 3.39 -13.71
N ASN A 76 10.06 2.25 -14.16
CA ASN A 76 9.57 1.51 -15.34
C ASN A 76 8.58 0.38 -14.99
N GLY A 77 8.22 0.23 -13.71
CA GLY A 77 7.29 -0.78 -13.21
C GLY A 77 5.83 -0.33 -13.29
N ILE A 78 4.97 -1.01 -12.52
CA ILE A 78 3.54 -0.67 -12.39
C ILE A 78 3.05 -0.58 -10.93
N TYR A 79 3.87 -1.03 -9.97
CA TYR A 79 3.54 -0.98 -8.54
C TYR A 79 4.48 -0.02 -7.82
N PHE A 80 3.94 0.75 -6.89
CA PHE A 80 4.69 1.74 -6.11
C PHE A 80 5.14 1.21 -4.74
N GLY A 81 4.73 0.00 -4.37
CA GLY A 81 5.14 -0.62 -3.12
C GLY A 81 4.43 -1.92 -2.84
N GLU A 82 4.90 -2.64 -1.83
CA GLU A 82 4.32 -3.90 -1.38
C GLU A 82 4.16 -3.96 0.14
N THR A 83 3.11 -4.62 0.64
CA THR A 83 2.86 -4.74 2.07
C THR A 83 2.54 -6.18 2.44
N PRO A 84 3.19 -6.77 3.47
CA PRO A 84 2.76 -8.06 3.99
C PRO A 84 1.36 -7.93 4.61
N LEU A 85 0.43 -8.80 4.20
CA LEU A 85 -0.94 -8.79 4.69
C LEU A 85 -1.30 -10.13 5.36
N GLY A 86 -1.25 -10.12 6.69
CA GLY A 86 -1.52 -11.28 7.54
C GLY A 86 -3.01 -11.63 7.66
N PRO A 87 -3.33 -12.74 8.33
CA PRO A 87 -4.71 -13.18 8.58
C PRO A 87 -5.57 -12.10 9.21
N LYS A 88 -6.81 -11.93 8.71
CA LYS A 88 -7.81 -10.95 9.24
C LYS A 88 -7.31 -9.49 9.30
N GLN A 89 -6.18 -9.18 8.68
CA GLN A 89 -5.59 -7.85 8.74
C GLN A 89 -6.24 -6.91 7.72
N THR A 90 -6.42 -5.65 8.12
CA THR A 90 -6.82 -4.57 7.21
C THR A 90 -5.73 -3.51 7.20
N VAL A 91 -5.26 -3.12 6.03
CA VAL A 91 -4.24 -2.06 5.85
C VAL A 91 -4.82 -0.88 5.07
N ASP A 92 -4.43 0.31 5.49
CA ASP A 92 -4.76 1.58 4.83
C ASP A 92 -3.48 2.17 4.25
N ILE A 93 -3.40 2.30 2.93
CA ILE A 93 -2.39 3.09 2.24
C ILE A 93 -2.95 4.51 2.08
N LYS A 94 -2.28 5.47 2.73
CA LYS A 94 -2.63 6.89 2.60
C LYS A 94 -2.04 7.43 1.30
N LEU A 95 -2.90 8.00 0.48
CA LEU A 95 -2.56 8.62 -0.80
C LEU A 95 -2.96 10.09 -0.78
N ARG A 96 -2.34 10.88 -1.63
CA ARG A 96 -2.82 12.21 -1.97
C ARG A 96 -2.66 12.48 -3.46
N VAL A 97 -3.57 13.27 -4.00
CA VAL A 97 -3.57 13.71 -5.39
C VAL A 97 -3.55 15.23 -5.46
N ASN A 98 -2.77 15.77 -6.39
CA ASN A 98 -2.84 17.18 -6.78
C ASN A 98 -3.05 17.25 -8.29
N ILE A 99 -4.22 17.77 -8.70
CA ILE A 99 -4.54 18.02 -10.10
C ILE A 99 -4.05 19.43 -10.42
N THR A 100 -3.06 19.55 -11.29
CA THR A 100 -2.46 20.86 -11.61
C THR A 100 -3.47 21.80 -12.29
N ALA A 101 -3.25 23.11 -12.21
CA ALA A 101 -4.13 24.12 -12.82
C ALA A 101 -4.25 24.03 -14.35
N LYS A 102 -3.39 23.25 -15.02
CA LYS A 102 -3.43 23.05 -16.47
C LYS A 102 -4.32 21.87 -16.89
N ALA A 103 -4.82 21.09 -15.94
CA ALA A 103 -5.63 19.92 -16.23
C ALA A 103 -6.91 20.28 -16.99
N PRO A 104 -7.33 19.43 -17.96
CA PRO A 104 -8.64 19.57 -18.58
C PRO A 104 -9.73 19.41 -17.52
N ALA A 105 -10.72 20.30 -17.54
CA ALA A 105 -11.92 20.14 -16.72
C ALA A 105 -12.83 19.07 -17.34
N GLY A 106 -13.44 18.22 -16.51
CA GLY A 106 -14.27 17.13 -16.99
C GLY A 106 -14.37 15.97 -16.01
N ALA A 107 -14.89 14.85 -16.51
CA ALA A 107 -14.91 13.60 -15.76
C ALA A 107 -13.47 13.07 -15.59
N GLY A 108 -13.19 12.55 -14.40
CA GLY A 108 -11.96 11.85 -14.10
C GLY A 108 -12.28 10.64 -13.24
N TYR A 109 -11.34 9.71 -13.19
CA TYR A 109 -11.41 8.54 -12.34
C TYR A 109 -10.09 8.29 -11.65
N THR A 110 -10.14 7.53 -10.58
CA THR A 110 -8.98 6.93 -9.95
C THR A 110 -9.16 5.44 -9.83
N VAL A 111 -8.05 4.72 -9.98
CA VAL A 111 -7.99 3.29 -9.75
C VAL A 111 -6.99 3.04 -8.63
N GLY A 112 -7.36 2.16 -7.70
CA GLY A 112 -6.42 1.58 -6.76
C GLY A 112 -6.52 0.07 -6.81
N LEU A 113 -5.40 -0.63 -6.95
CA LEU A 113 -5.33 -2.08 -7.07
C LEU A 113 -4.37 -2.66 -6.02
N GLY A 114 -4.78 -3.79 -5.44
CA GLY A 114 -3.93 -4.66 -4.64
C GLY A 114 -3.87 -6.04 -5.28
N GLY A 115 -2.67 -6.54 -5.53
CA GLY A 115 -2.44 -7.88 -6.10
C GLY A 115 -1.44 -8.69 -5.29
N TYR A 116 -1.60 -10.01 -5.22
CA TYR A 116 -0.63 -10.91 -4.60
C TYR A 116 -0.61 -12.25 -5.34
N VAL A 117 0.50 -12.97 -5.24
CA VAL A 117 0.63 -14.34 -5.74
C VAL A 117 0.52 -15.28 -4.54
N ASP A 118 -0.38 -16.24 -4.61
CA ASP A 118 -0.48 -17.26 -3.57
C ASP A 118 0.79 -18.13 -3.55
N GLN A 119 1.23 -18.51 -2.35
CA GLN A 119 2.47 -19.27 -2.19
C GLN A 119 2.29 -20.79 -2.42
N GLU A 120 1.05 -21.27 -2.31
CA GLU A 120 0.75 -22.71 -2.41
C GLU A 120 0.51 -23.18 -3.84
N LYS A 121 -0.04 -22.34 -4.71
CA LYS A 121 -0.49 -22.72 -6.06
C LYS A 121 0.03 -21.78 -7.16
N SER A 122 0.85 -20.79 -6.81
CA SER A 122 1.32 -19.73 -7.71
C SER A 122 0.19 -19.03 -8.48
N CYS A 123 -1.01 -18.93 -7.90
CA CYS A 123 -2.13 -18.23 -8.53
C CYS A 123 -2.09 -16.73 -8.20
N GLU A 124 -2.32 -15.89 -9.20
CA GLU A 124 -2.39 -14.44 -9.03
C GLU A 124 -3.80 -14.01 -8.62
N HIS A 125 -3.90 -13.30 -7.50
CA HIS A 125 -5.12 -12.73 -6.98
C HIS A 125 -5.02 -11.21 -6.98
N SER A 126 -6.09 -10.52 -7.39
CA SER A 126 -6.12 -9.06 -7.31
C SER A 126 -7.53 -8.51 -7.18
N ALA A 127 -7.62 -7.44 -6.40
CA ALA A 127 -8.81 -6.63 -6.21
C ALA A 127 -8.50 -5.19 -6.58
N PHE A 128 -9.49 -4.48 -7.12
CA PHE A 128 -9.35 -3.08 -7.46
C PHE A 128 -10.58 -2.29 -7.03
N GLY A 129 -10.37 -1.00 -6.77
CA GLY A 129 -11.42 0.01 -6.64
C GLY A 129 -11.31 0.99 -7.78
N TYR A 130 -12.45 1.32 -8.38
CA TYR A 130 -12.56 2.35 -9.42
C TYR A 130 -13.54 3.41 -8.93
N PHE A 131 -13.08 4.66 -8.84
CA PHE A 131 -13.88 5.76 -8.30
C PHE A 131 -13.86 6.95 -9.24
N GLU A 132 -15.04 7.48 -9.52
CA GLU A 132 -15.27 8.62 -10.40
C GLU A 132 -15.35 9.91 -9.60
N PHE A 133 -14.75 10.96 -10.16
CA PHE A 133 -14.83 12.33 -9.67
C PHE A 133 -14.88 13.30 -10.84
N THR A 134 -15.05 14.59 -10.56
CA THR A 134 -15.07 15.65 -11.57
C THR A 134 -13.98 16.66 -11.32
N VAL A 135 -13.19 16.96 -12.35
CA VAL A 135 -12.23 18.07 -12.35
C VAL A 135 -12.97 19.34 -12.75
N LEU A 136 -12.99 20.33 -11.86
CA LEU A 136 -13.54 21.66 -12.12
C LEU A 136 -12.43 22.58 -12.65
N LYS A 137 -12.83 23.58 -13.44
CA LYS A 137 -11.90 24.59 -13.98
C LYS A 137 -11.16 25.32 -12.84
N PRO A 138 -9.90 25.73 -13.05
CA PRO A 138 -9.16 26.52 -12.08
C PRO A 138 -9.94 27.75 -11.61
N GLY A 139 -9.88 28.03 -10.31
CA GLY A 139 -10.57 29.17 -9.70
C GLY A 139 -12.09 29.03 -9.55
N SER A 140 -12.69 27.88 -9.92
CA SER A 140 -14.12 27.65 -9.70
C SER A 140 -14.44 27.50 -8.20
N SER A 141 -15.63 27.95 -7.79
CA SER A 141 -16.17 27.66 -6.46
C SER A 141 -16.44 26.16 -6.29
N ASN A 142 -16.19 25.62 -5.09
CA ASN A 142 -16.39 24.20 -4.79
C ASN A 142 -16.81 23.98 -3.33
N ASP A 143 -17.90 24.63 -2.91
CA ASP A 143 -18.34 24.68 -1.51
C ASP A 143 -18.80 23.31 -0.99
N ASN A 144 -19.26 22.43 -1.88
CA ASN A 144 -19.64 21.07 -1.55
C ASN A 144 -19.06 20.08 -2.57
N PRO A 145 -17.81 19.62 -2.35
CA PRO A 145 -17.15 18.70 -3.27
C PRO A 145 -17.77 17.30 -3.26
N GLY A 146 -18.51 16.92 -2.21
CA GLY A 146 -19.01 15.57 -2.02
C GLY A 146 -17.88 14.53 -1.95
N GLN A 147 -18.23 13.26 -2.14
CA GLN A 147 -17.27 12.15 -2.23
C GLN A 147 -17.29 11.53 -3.62
N ALA A 148 -16.12 11.06 -4.06
CA ALA A 148 -15.99 10.26 -5.27
C ALA A 148 -16.85 9.01 -5.15
N LYS A 149 -17.48 8.62 -6.25
CA LYS A 149 -18.44 7.49 -6.26
C LYS A 149 -17.80 6.27 -6.88
N PRO A 150 -18.13 5.05 -6.44
CA PRO A 150 -17.75 3.85 -7.16
C PRO A 150 -18.27 3.91 -8.60
N GLY A 151 -17.37 3.75 -9.57
CA GLY A 151 -17.71 3.71 -11.00
C GLY A 151 -17.83 2.29 -11.53
N LYS A 152 -18.09 2.16 -12.84
CA LYS A 152 -18.22 0.85 -13.52
C LYS A 152 -16.97 0.44 -14.30
N GLY A 153 -15.82 1.06 -14.03
CA GLY A 153 -14.59 0.81 -14.75
C GLY A 153 -14.16 -0.67 -14.75
N GLN A 154 -13.51 -1.08 -15.84
CA GLN A 154 -12.98 -2.43 -15.97
C GLN A 154 -11.73 -2.60 -15.11
N LYS A 155 -11.46 -3.85 -14.70
CA LYS A 155 -10.22 -4.19 -14.02
C LYS A 155 -9.04 -3.82 -14.93
N PRO A 156 -8.03 -3.07 -14.45
CA PRO A 156 -6.81 -2.87 -15.23
C PRO A 156 -6.27 -4.22 -15.69
N ALA A 157 -5.90 -4.35 -16.96
CA ALA A 157 -5.30 -5.57 -17.47
C ALA A 157 -3.95 -5.79 -16.77
N GLY A 158 -3.93 -6.69 -15.79
CA GLY A 158 -2.70 -7.19 -15.18
C GLY A 158 -1.93 -7.94 -16.25
N GLY A 159 -0.74 -7.44 -16.59
CA GLY A 159 0.04 -7.94 -17.69
C GLY A 159 1.50 -7.68 -17.45
N LYS A 160 2.18 -8.73 -16.97
CA LYS A 160 3.60 -8.87 -16.63
C LYS A 160 3.93 -8.59 -15.18
N THR A 161 4.58 -9.59 -14.57
CA THR A 161 5.30 -9.46 -13.31
C THR A 161 6.31 -8.31 -13.42
N PRO A 162 6.37 -7.39 -12.45
CA PRO A 162 7.35 -6.31 -12.45
C PRO A 162 8.76 -6.90 -12.46
N GLN A 163 9.59 -6.42 -13.37
CA GLN A 163 11.03 -6.53 -13.22
C GLN A 163 11.51 -5.32 -12.43
N GLY A 164 11.40 -5.38 -11.11
CA GLY A 164 11.83 -4.29 -10.22
C GLY A 164 11.29 -4.51 -8.81
N GLY A 165 12.19 -4.47 -7.82
CA GLY A 165 11.83 -4.63 -6.41
C GLY A 165 11.06 -3.40 -5.94
N ALA A 166 9.74 -3.54 -5.81
CA ALA A 166 8.92 -2.52 -5.17
C ALA A 166 9.35 -2.38 -3.70
N ALA A 167 9.38 -1.14 -3.19
CA ALA A 167 9.72 -0.90 -1.80
C ALA A 167 8.67 -1.51 -0.86
N GLU A 168 9.10 -2.08 0.26
CA GLU A 168 8.17 -2.58 1.27
C GLU A 168 7.57 -1.40 2.04
N ILE A 169 6.25 -1.29 2.00
CA ILE A 169 5.47 -0.34 2.78
C ILE A 169 4.97 -1.07 4.03
N PRO A 170 5.34 -0.63 5.25
CA PRO A 170 4.88 -1.27 6.46
C PRO A 170 3.37 -1.35 6.58
N ALA A 171 2.89 -2.50 7.01
CA ALA A 171 1.49 -2.69 7.33
C ALA A 171 1.13 -1.91 8.60
N THR A 172 0.55 -0.72 8.46
CA THR A 172 0.13 0.13 9.61
C THR A 172 -1.29 -0.18 10.12
N GLY A 173 -1.86 -1.28 9.64
CA GLY A 173 -3.21 -1.75 9.94
C GLY A 173 -3.41 -2.29 11.35
N THR A 174 -4.64 -2.21 11.87
CA THR A 174 -5.01 -2.87 13.13
C THR A 174 -5.08 -4.38 12.93
N LEU A 175 -4.29 -5.12 13.70
CA LEU A 175 -4.55 -6.53 13.97
C LEU A 175 -5.85 -6.58 14.78
N ALA A 176 -6.86 -7.30 14.29
CA ALA A 176 -8.00 -7.59 15.13
C ALA A 176 -7.49 -8.35 16.35
N SER A 177 -7.73 -7.78 17.54
CA SER A 177 -7.45 -8.45 18.80
C SER A 177 -8.21 -9.78 18.79
N THR A 178 -7.49 -10.88 18.62
CA THR A 178 -8.07 -12.17 18.97
C THR A 178 -8.35 -12.09 20.46
N GLY A 179 -9.62 -12.22 20.82
CA GLY A 179 -10.06 -12.28 22.21
C GLY A 179 -9.48 -13.52 22.87
N SER A 180 -8.20 -13.49 23.23
CA SER A 180 -7.65 -14.34 24.27
C SER A 180 -7.99 -13.66 25.59
N SER A 181 -9.02 -14.18 26.24
CA SER A 181 -9.29 -13.96 27.66
C SER A 181 -7.96 -14.06 28.42
N SER A 182 -7.41 -12.93 28.84
CA SER A 182 -6.19 -12.89 29.65
C SER A 182 -6.56 -12.27 30.98
N ALA A 183 -7.15 -13.09 31.84
CA ALA A 183 -6.83 -13.02 33.25
C ALA A 183 -5.30 -13.17 33.35
N LEU A 184 -4.59 -12.06 33.50
CA LEU A 184 -3.16 -12.06 33.77
C LEU A 184 -2.94 -12.63 35.17
N PRO A 185 -2.15 -13.69 35.39
CA PRO A 185 -1.35 -13.74 36.59
C PRO A 185 -0.26 -12.68 36.46
N THR A 186 -0.26 -11.74 37.41
CA THR A 186 0.77 -10.72 37.61
C THR A 186 2.13 -11.41 37.72
N ILE A 187 2.96 -11.32 36.69
CA ILE A 187 4.38 -11.63 36.79
C ILE A 187 5.14 -10.31 36.76
N ALA A 188 5.52 -9.87 37.96
CA ALA A 188 6.53 -8.84 38.16
C ALA A 188 7.91 -9.45 37.93
N LEU A 189 8.73 -8.92 37.01
CA LEU A 189 10.17 -9.16 37.03
C LEU A 189 10.98 -8.06 36.31
N VAL A 190 11.40 -7.10 37.12
CA VAL A 190 12.72 -6.44 37.25
C VAL A 190 13.77 -6.64 36.12
N GLY A 191 14.33 -5.50 35.65
CA GLY A 191 15.71 -5.32 35.12
C GLY A 191 15.92 -5.75 33.67
N GLY A 192 16.53 -5.01 32.76
CA GLY A 192 17.68 -4.10 32.87
C GLY A 192 18.74 -4.55 31.86
N VAL A 193 19.45 -3.60 31.26
CA VAL A 193 20.67 -3.72 30.40
C VAL A 193 20.46 -3.65 28.88
N ALA A 194 21.08 -2.61 28.32
CA ALA A 194 21.26 -2.28 26.91
C ALA A 194 22.30 -3.20 26.23
N VAL A 195 22.13 -3.43 24.92
CA VAL A 195 23.18 -4.06 24.09
C VAL A 195 23.56 -3.11 22.96
N VAL A 196 24.84 -2.72 23.01
CA VAL A 196 25.59 -1.97 22.00
C VAL A 196 26.07 -2.91 20.88
N ALA A 197 26.22 -2.33 19.70
CA ALA A 197 26.74 -2.86 18.44
C ALA A 197 27.90 -3.89 18.52
N GLY A 198 28.00 -4.73 17.48
CA GLY A 198 29.26 -5.32 17.05
C GLY A 198 29.11 -6.66 16.36
N GLY A 199 29.61 -6.76 15.13
CA GLY A 199 29.44 -7.93 14.27
C GLY A 199 30.32 -9.13 14.61
N GLY A 200 29.99 -10.26 13.99
CA GLY A 200 30.97 -11.23 13.52
C GLY A 200 31.11 -12.52 14.32
N VAL A 201 31.32 -13.59 13.55
CA VAL A 201 31.85 -14.94 13.86
C VAL A 201 30.97 -15.95 14.61
N ILE A 202 30.39 -16.85 13.81
CA ILE A 202 29.97 -18.21 14.20
C ILE A 202 31.24 -19.03 14.47
N PHE A 203 31.41 -19.53 15.70
CA PHE A 203 32.42 -20.54 16.01
C PHE A 203 31.81 -21.77 16.70
N ALA A 204 31.94 -22.87 15.98
CA ALA A 204 32.26 -24.22 16.44
C ALA A 204 31.38 -24.92 17.50
N VAL A 205 30.62 -25.89 17.00
CA VAL A 205 30.07 -27.02 17.75
C VAL A 205 31.22 -27.93 18.21
N ARG A 206 31.41 -28.10 19.53
CA ARG A 206 32.27 -29.16 20.10
C ARG A 206 31.44 -30.10 20.97
N ARG A 207 31.17 -31.27 20.41
CA ARG A 207 30.50 -32.43 21.01
C ARG A 207 31.30 -32.92 22.23
N ARG A 208 30.65 -33.03 23.40
CA ARG A 208 31.17 -33.70 24.61
C ARG A 208 30.49 -35.07 24.76
N LYS A 209 31.27 -36.15 24.86
CA LYS A 209 31.14 -37.17 25.92
C LYS A 209 32.28 -38.20 25.87
N ALA A 210 33.15 -38.14 26.87
CA ALA A 210 33.84 -39.27 27.51
C ALA A 210 33.37 -39.23 28.98
N GLY A 211 33.23 -40.30 29.76
CA GLY A 211 33.50 -41.73 29.64
C GLY A 211 33.21 -42.36 31.03
N GLY A 212 33.36 -43.68 31.14
CA GLY A 212 33.33 -44.45 32.41
C GLY A 212 32.10 -45.37 32.49
N HIS A 213 32.20 -46.70 32.71
CA HIS A 213 33.14 -47.46 33.54
C HIS A 213 33.50 -48.84 32.93
N ALA A 214 34.61 -49.40 33.44
CA ALA A 214 35.26 -50.65 33.05
C ALA A 214 34.97 -51.81 34.02
N ALA A 215 35.21 -53.05 33.56
CA ALA A 215 35.79 -54.23 34.25
C ALA A 215 35.68 -55.43 33.27
N ALA A 216 36.80 -55.94 32.73
CA ALA A 216 37.63 -57.03 33.26
C ALA A 216 36.95 -58.40 33.17
#